data_AF-A0A3C1E1A8-F1
#
_entry.id   AF-A0A3C1E1A8-F1
#
_cell.length_a   1.000
_cell.length_b   1.000
_cell.length_c   1.000
_cell.angle_alpha   90.00
_cell.angle_beta   90.00
_cell.angle_gamma   90.00
#
_symmetry.space_group_name_H-M   'P 1'
#
loop_
_entity.id
_entity.type
_entity.pdbx_description
1 polymer ?
#
loop_
_entity_poly.entity_id
_entity_poly.type
_entity_poly.pdbx_seq_one_letter_code
_entity_poly.pdbx_strand_id
1 'polypeptide(L)'
;MGLTQAEEVFGGITETGINDILDEFFHARPRHLRYGSPGFVPTTTVAATSMPAIAFPGVPGGIDWSVRLTVPRVDLFPQTTGLPPELSLGGGQLSVSTAVTLCVSCDQKRGRQPDNPDGRQPGKDDQPPRGRVKGTCFTLKVFGVGHIERTFGPDSVRVIVDSLEIVDIEPNGLESVIECLLLQILRAVLADVRLPLTTLRAGAFSLTITRGPEIGNDELSAFGNL
;
A
#
# COMPACT_ATOMS: atom_id res chain seq x y z
N MET A 1 -14.17 -17.09 -31.56
CA MET A 1 -13.83 -15.71 -31.96
C MET A 1 -12.33 -15.54 -31.79
N GLY A 2 -11.64 -14.89 -32.73
CA GLY A 2 -10.19 -14.68 -32.62
C GLY A 2 -9.86 -13.77 -31.44
N LEU A 3 -8.76 -14.07 -30.74
CA LEU A 3 -8.30 -13.36 -29.54
C LEU A 3 -8.14 -11.85 -29.76
N THR A 4 -7.89 -11.43 -30.99
CA THR A 4 -7.66 -10.03 -31.35
C THR A 4 -8.91 -9.29 -31.80
N GLN A 5 -10.09 -9.93 -31.84
CA GLN A 5 -11.34 -9.36 -32.38
C GLN A 5 -11.14 -8.62 -33.72
N ALA A 6 -11.16 -7.27 -33.73
CA ALA A 6 -10.99 -6.43 -34.90
C ALA A 6 -9.60 -5.75 -34.96
N GLU A 7 -8.78 -5.97 -33.95
CA GLU A 7 -7.46 -5.36 -33.75
C GLU A 7 -6.32 -6.30 -34.22
N GLU A 8 -5.12 -5.74 -34.41
CA GLU A 8 -3.94 -6.51 -34.86
C GLU A 8 -3.24 -7.25 -33.71
N VAL A 9 -3.28 -6.68 -32.50
CA VAL A 9 -2.59 -7.22 -31.32
C VAL A 9 -3.51 -7.25 -30.12
N PHE A 10 -3.44 -8.35 -29.38
CA PHE A 10 -4.04 -8.54 -28.07
C PHE A 10 -2.92 -8.76 -27.04
N GLY A 11 -3.04 -8.11 -25.89
CA GLY A 11 -2.21 -8.39 -24.73
C GLY A 11 -3.05 -8.31 -23.47
N GLY A 12 -2.90 -9.29 -22.59
CA GLY A 12 -3.53 -9.26 -21.29
C GLY A 12 -2.68 -9.91 -20.22
N ILE A 13 -3.01 -9.61 -18.98
CA ILE A 13 -2.41 -10.20 -17.80
C ILE A 13 -3.51 -10.76 -16.91
N THR A 14 -3.37 -12.02 -16.52
CA THR A 14 -4.31 -12.69 -15.62
C THR A 14 -4.14 -12.18 -14.20
N GLU A 15 -5.15 -12.35 -13.37
CA GLU A 15 -5.08 -12.07 -11.93
C GLU A 15 -3.86 -12.74 -11.28
N THR A 16 -3.63 -14.02 -11.60
CA THR A 16 -2.45 -14.75 -11.11
C THR A 16 -1.15 -14.04 -11.50
N GLY A 17 -1.03 -13.60 -12.76
CA GLY A 17 0.14 -12.85 -13.22
C GLY A 17 0.34 -11.52 -12.50
N ILE A 18 -0.75 -10.78 -12.21
CA ILE A 18 -0.69 -9.55 -11.41
C ILE A 18 -0.18 -9.86 -10.00
N ASN A 19 -0.75 -10.88 -9.36
CA ASN A 19 -0.40 -11.30 -8.01
C ASN A 19 1.06 -11.78 -7.90
N ASP A 20 1.58 -12.49 -8.90
CA ASP A 20 2.98 -12.90 -8.97
C ASP A 20 3.92 -11.69 -9.08
N ILE A 21 3.57 -10.71 -9.91
CA ILE A 21 4.35 -9.47 -10.03
C ILE A 21 4.38 -8.70 -8.70
N LEU A 22 3.24 -8.61 -8.00
CA LEU A 22 3.16 -7.94 -6.71
C LEU A 22 4.02 -8.67 -5.67
N ASP A 23 3.91 -10.00 -5.60
CA ASP A 23 4.73 -10.83 -4.71
C ASP A 23 6.23 -10.59 -4.95
N GLU A 24 6.69 -10.71 -6.20
CA GLU A 24 8.09 -10.51 -6.56
C GLU A 24 8.57 -9.07 -6.30
N PHE A 25 7.77 -8.07 -6.69
CA PHE A 25 8.12 -6.67 -6.49
C PHE A 25 8.29 -6.33 -5.00
N PHE A 26 7.34 -6.75 -4.17
CA PHE A 26 7.38 -6.45 -2.74
C PHE A 26 8.33 -7.36 -1.96
N HIS A 27 8.63 -8.56 -2.47
CA HIS A 27 9.72 -9.38 -1.97
C HIS A 27 11.08 -8.72 -2.24
N ALA A 28 11.28 -8.17 -3.44
CA ALA A 28 12.50 -7.45 -3.80
C ALA A 28 12.60 -6.07 -3.12
N ARG A 29 11.46 -5.42 -2.81
CA ARG A 29 11.41 -4.05 -2.27
C ARG A 29 10.51 -3.94 -1.03
N PRO A 30 10.83 -4.63 0.07
CA PRO A 30 9.99 -4.70 1.27
C PRO A 30 9.76 -3.36 1.96
N ARG A 31 10.63 -2.37 1.74
CA ARG A 31 10.46 -0.99 2.25
C ARG A 31 9.16 -0.31 1.82
N HIS A 32 8.52 -0.74 0.73
CA HIS A 32 7.24 -0.19 0.27
C HIS A 32 6.03 -0.73 1.06
N LEU A 33 6.25 -1.76 1.90
CA LEU A 33 5.22 -2.31 2.79
C LEU A 33 5.51 -2.03 4.27
N ARG A 34 6.61 -1.34 4.60
CA ARG A 34 7.06 -1.17 5.99
C ARG A 34 7.48 0.26 6.23
N TYR A 35 6.69 0.97 7.02
CA TYR A 35 6.90 2.37 7.36
C TYR A 35 6.98 2.53 8.87
N GLY A 36 7.80 3.45 9.35
CA GLY A 36 7.80 3.77 10.77
C GLY A 36 8.58 5.02 11.13
N SER A 37 8.19 5.59 12.25
CA SER A 37 8.89 6.66 12.95
C SER A 37 10.25 6.22 13.52
N PRO A 38 11.13 7.15 13.93
CA PRO A 38 12.49 6.82 14.37
C PRO A 38 12.56 5.85 15.57
N GLY A 39 11.52 5.75 16.40
CA GLY A 39 11.45 4.76 17.48
C GLY A 39 11.32 3.30 17.01
N PHE A 40 10.72 3.09 15.82
CA PHE A 40 10.54 1.77 15.21
C PHE A 40 11.48 1.53 14.02
N VAL A 41 11.67 2.55 13.19
CA VAL A 41 12.52 2.54 11.99
C VAL A 41 13.45 3.77 12.07
N PRO A 42 14.62 3.65 12.72
CA PRO A 42 15.53 4.77 12.96
C PRO A 42 16.06 5.44 11.70
N THR A 43 16.20 4.66 10.62
CA THR A 43 16.67 5.13 9.31
C THR A 43 16.05 4.30 8.19
N THR A 44 15.91 4.90 7.01
CA THR A 44 15.42 4.20 5.82
C THR A 44 16.44 3.17 5.37
N THR A 45 15.97 1.96 5.09
CA THR A 45 16.75 0.83 4.59
C THR A 45 16.04 0.18 3.40
N VAL A 46 16.64 -0.86 2.82
CA VAL A 46 15.96 -1.72 1.84
C VAL A 46 14.73 -2.43 2.44
N ALA A 47 14.71 -2.62 3.76
CA ALA A 47 13.67 -3.36 4.47
C ALA A 47 12.52 -2.49 4.97
N ALA A 48 12.73 -1.19 5.21
CA ALA A 48 11.73 -0.30 5.79
C ALA A 48 12.03 1.17 5.48
N THR A 49 10.98 1.97 5.38
CA THR A 49 11.03 3.42 5.15
C THR A 49 10.87 4.16 6.48
N SER A 50 11.82 5.03 6.80
CA SER A 50 11.72 5.91 7.97
C SER A 50 10.86 7.12 7.63
N MET A 51 9.93 7.45 8.52
CA MET A 51 9.03 8.60 8.40
C MET A 51 9.10 9.45 9.67
N PRO A 52 8.66 10.71 9.65
CA PRO A 52 8.56 11.51 10.86
C PRO A 52 7.57 10.90 11.86
N ALA A 53 7.87 11.07 13.16
CA ALA A 53 6.89 10.79 14.22
C ALA A 53 5.72 11.79 14.12
N ILE A 54 4.56 11.43 14.67
CA ILE A 54 3.40 12.33 14.69
C ILE A 54 3.69 13.47 15.67
N ALA A 55 3.79 14.69 15.18
CA ALA A 55 4.01 15.85 16.02
C ALA A 55 2.81 16.07 16.95
N PHE A 56 3.04 16.10 18.26
CA PHE A 56 1.99 16.35 19.25
C PHE A 56 2.48 17.29 20.35
N PRO A 57 1.73 18.36 20.69
CA PRO A 57 2.11 19.28 21.76
C PRO A 57 2.35 18.55 23.09
N GLY A 58 3.47 18.84 23.75
CA GLY A 58 3.82 18.23 25.03
C GLY A 58 4.47 16.84 24.94
N VAL A 59 4.70 16.30 23.73
CA VAL A 59 5.42 15.02 23.53
C VAL A 59 6.76 15.28 22.80
N PRO A 60 7.88 15.37 23.53
CA PRO A 60 9.19 15.62 22.92
C PRO A 60 9.59 14.51 21.94
N GLY A 61 9.75 14.88 20.66
CA GLY A 61 10.05 13.96 19.57
C GLY A 61 8.82 13.36 18.87
N GLY A 62 7.61 13.71 19.30
CA GLY A 62 6.35 13.21 18.74
C GLY A 62 5.98 11.81 19.20
N ILE A 63 4.87 11.31 18.67
CA ILE A 63 4.35 9.96 18.92
C ILE A 63 4.96 9.03 17.87
N ASP A 64 5.74 8.05 18.34
CA ASP A 64 6.31 7.02 17.49
C ASP A 64 5.24 6.00 17.08
N TRP A 65 5.25 5.62 15.81
CA TRP A 65 4.36 4.65 15.18
C TRP A 65 5.10 3.78 14.15
N SER A 66 4.49 2.66 13.76
CA SER A 66 4.87 1.89 12.58
C SER A 66 3.66 1.28 11.88
N VAL A 67 3.71 1.21 10.56
CA VAL A 67 2.74 0.54 9.69
C VAL A 67 3.45 -0.55 8.91
N ARG A 68 2.89 -1.76 8.93
CA ARG A 68 3.35 -2.87 8.09
C ARG A 68 2.17 -3.46 7.34
N LEU A 69 2.27 -3.47 6.02
CA LEU A 69 1.31 -4.13 5.14
C LEU A 69 1.82 -5.53 4.78
N THR A 70 0.90 -6.47 4.57
CA THR A 70 1.21 -7.68 3.80
C THR A 70 1.29 -7.35 2.31
N VAL A 71 1.77 -8.28 1.50
CA VAL A 71 1.65 -8.14 0.06
C VAL A 71 0.15 -8.07 -0.29
N PRO A 72 -0.31 -7.03 -1.00
CA PRO A 72 -1.70 -6.93 -1.40
C PRO A 72 -2.03 -8.02 -2.43
N ARG A 73 -3.25 -8.57 -2.35
CA ARG A 73 -3.80 -9.50 -3.34
C ARG A 73 -4.87 -8.81 -4.15
N VAL A 74 -4.79 -8.93 -5.47
CA VAL A 74 -5.78 -8.44 -6.42
C VAL A 74 -6.71 -9.57 -6.80
N ASP A 75 -8.01 -9.29 -6.86
CA ASP A 75 -9.04 -10.19 -7.39
C ASP A 75 -9.81 -9.46 -8.51
N LEU A 76 -9.73 -9.98 -9.74
CA LEU A 76 -10.33 -9.36 -10.93
C LEU A 76 -11.76 -9.87 -11.11
N PHE A 77 -12.62 -9.07 -11.76
CA PHE A 77 -13.97 -9.57 -12.09
C PHE A 77 -13.90 -10.73 -13.12
N PRO A 78 -14.63 -11.84 -12.92
CA PRO A 78 -15.55 -12.12 -11.81
C PRO A 78 -14.84 -12.59 -10.54
N GLN A 79 -15.36 -12.15 -9.40
CA GLN A 79 -14.80 -12.38 -8.06
C GLN A 79 -14.50 -13.86 -7.78
N THR A 80 -13.27 -14.15 -7.36
CA THR A 80 -12.84 -15.46 -6.89
C THR A 80 -12.70 -15.53 -5.38
N THR A 81 -12.46 -14.39 -4.72
CA THR A 81 -12.21 -14.28 -3.29
C THR A 81 -13.36 -13.56 -2.59
N GLY A 82 -13.85 -14.11 -1.47
CA GLY A 82 -14.95 -13.51 -0.72
C GLY A 82 -14.64 -12.10 -0.21
N LEU A 83 -15.55 -11.16 -0.49
CA LEU A 83 -15.51 -9.79 0.01
C LEU A 83 -16.42 -9.63 1.24
N PRO A 84 -16.15 -8.65 2.11
CA PRO A 84 -17.09 -8.24 3.16
C PRO A 84 -18.46 -7.91 2.59
N PRO A 85 -19.56 -8.12 3.34
CA PRO A 85 -20.94 -7.88 2.88
C PRO A 85 -21.21 -6.49 2.30
N GLU A 86 -20.43 -5.50 2.72
CA GLU A 86 -20.52 -4.09 2.35
C GLU A 86 -19.92 -3.81 0.95
N LEU A 87 -19.09 -4.73 0.45
CA LEU A 87 -18.41 -4.63 -0.83
C LEU A 87 -18.92 -5.67 -1.84
N SER A 88 -19.06 -5.24 -3.08
CA SER A 88 -19.38 -6.11 -4.21
C SER A 88 -18.53 -5.73 -5.42
N LEU A 89 -18.16 -6.74 -6.21
CA LEU A 89 -17.32 -6.56 -7.38
C LEU A 89 -18.16 -6.60 -8.67
N GLY A 90 -18.23 -5.48 -9.38
CA GLY A 90 -18.90 -5.36 -10.68
C GLY A 90 -17.96 -5.58 -11.87
N GLY A 91 -18.54 -5.66 -13.07
CA GLY A 91 -17.76 -5.74 -14.32
C GLY A 91 -16.87 -4.50 -14.52
N GLY A 92 -15.62 -4.70 -14.97
CA GLY A 92 -14.64 -3.62 -15.10
C GLY A 92 -13.97 -3.19 -13.79
N GLN A 93 -14.28 -3.85 -12.66
CA GLN A 93 -13.67 -3.57 -11.37
C GLN A 93 -12.69 -4.67 -10.96
N LEU A 94 -11.81 -4.30 -10.03
CA LEU A 94 -10.96 -5.21 -9.27
C LEU A 94 -11.17 -4.96 -7.79
N SER A 95 -10.94 -5.98 -6.97
CA SER A 95 -10.78 -5.79 -5.53
C SER A 95 -9.33 -5.99 -5.12
N VAL A 96 -8.94 -5.35 -4.03
CA VAL A 96 -7.64 -5.49 -3.40
C VAL A 96 -7.87 -5.85 -1.93
N SER A 97 -7.18 -6.89 -1.45
CA SER A 97 -7.16 -7.24 -0.04
C SER A 97 -5.74 -7.20 0.51
N THR A 98 -5.60 -6.70 1.73
CA THR A 98 -4.32 -6.69 2.46
C THR A 98 -4.55 -6.69 3.95
N ALA A 99 -3.58 -7.18 4.73
CA ALA A 99 -3.55 -6.98 6.17
C ALA A 99 -2.60 -5.81 6.52
N VAL A 100 -3.01 -5.00 7.48
CA VAL A 100 -2.24 -3.84 7.97
C VAL A 100 -2.00 -4.01 9.47
N THR A 101 -0.75 -4.21 9.87
CA THR A 101 -0.32 -4.13 11.27
C THR A 101 0.05 -2.70 11.60
N LEU A 102 -0.66 -2.12 12.57
CA LEU A 102 -0.41 -0.79 13.11
C LEU A 102 0.20 -0.95 14.51
N CYS A 103 1.29 -0.25 14.79
CA CYS A 103 1.85 -0.14 16.13
C CYS A 103 2.02 1.32 16.51
N VAL A 104 1.71 1.66 17.77
CA VAL A 104 1.95 3.00 18.34
C VAL A 104 2.70 2.84 19.65
N SER A 105 3.70 3.70 19.88
CA SER A 105 4.34 3.81 21.18
C SER A 105 3.44 4.57 22.14
N CYS A 106 2.95 3.86 23.15
CA CYS A 106 2.22 4.47 24.27
C CYS A 106 3.12 4.66 25.50
N ASP A 107 4.41 4.32 25.39
CA ASP A 107 5.37 4.55 26.46
C ASP A 107 5.60 6.06 26.57
N GLN A 108 4.93 6.69 27.53
CA GLN A 108 5.39 7.96 28.06
C GLN A 108 6.85 7.73 28.46
N LYS A 109 7.79 8.38 27.78
CA LYS A 109 9.14 8.54 28.31
C LYS A 109 8.95 9.15 29.70
N ARG A 110 8.89 8.31 30.74
CA ARG A 110 8.87 8.77 32.13
C ARG A 110 9.99 9.78 32.20
N GLY A 111 9.62 11.01 32.58
CA GLY A 111 10.51 12.15 32.51
C GLY A 111 11.88 11.74 32.99
N ARG A 112 12.90 12.07 32.18
CA ARG A 112 14.30 12.01 32.55
C ARG A 112 14.39 12.39 34.02
N GLN A 113 14.57 11.40 34.89
CA GLN A 113 14.59 11.64 36.33
C GLN A 113 15.73 12.63 36.56
N PRO A 114 15.47 13.80 37.16
CA PRO A 114 16.53 14.78 37.33
C PRO A 114 17.57 14.19 38.26
N ASP A 115 18.79 14.19 37.75
CA ASP A 115 20.07 14.26 38.42
C ASP A 115 20.29 13.28 39.58
N ASN A 116 21.07 12.26 39.24
CA ASN A 116 21.97 11.62 40.18
C ASN A 116 22.77 12.73 40.91
N PRO A 117 22.71 12.85 42.25
CA PRO A 117 23.35 13.94 42.98
C PRO A 117 24.89 13.94 42.92
N ASP A 118 25.49 12.91 42.31
CA ASP A 118 26.95 12.69 42.29
C ASP A 118 27.71 13.32 41.11
N GLY A 119 27.08 14.14 40.26
CA GLY A 119 27.79 14.98 39.29
C GLY A 119 28.66 14.25 38.24
N ARG A 120 28.61 12.91 38.18
CA ARG A 120 29.30 12.12 37.16
C ARG A 120 28.45 12.11 35.90
N GLN A 121 28.86 12.90 34.90
CA GLN A 121 28.35 12.80 33.55
C GLN A 121 28.52 11.36 33.06
N PRO A 122 27.46 10.67 32.62
CA PRO A 122 27.62 9.38 31.94
C PRO A 122 28.46 9.61 30.68
N GLY A 123 29.46 8.76 30.48
CA GLY A 123 30.32 8.82 29.31
C GLY A 123 29.50 8.74 28.02
N LYS A 124 30.00 9.37 26.95
CA LYS A 124 29.36 9.35 25.61
C LYS A 124 29.11 7.93 25.06
N ASP A 125 29.70 6.92 25.67
CA ASP A 125 29.64 5.51 25.25
C ASP A 125 28.60 4.68 26.02
N ASP A 126 27.91 5.25 27.03
CA ASP A 126 26.87 4.57 27.83
C ASP A 126 25.44 4.87 27.35
N GLN A 127 25.25 5.46 26.16
CA GLN A 127 23.92 5.50 25.57
C GLN A 127 23.57 4.10 25.06
N PRO A 128 22.59 3.40 25.68
CA PRO A 128 22.12 2.16 25.11
C PRO A 128 21.70 2.44 23.66
N PRO A 129 22.07 1.58 22.69
CA PRO A 129 21.57 1.74 21.32
C PRO A 129 20.07 1.90 21.43
N ARG A 130 19.51 3.01 20.91
CA ARG A 130 18.09 3.37 21.05
C ARG A 130 17.26 2.10 20.89
N GLY A 131 16.83 1.53 22.03
CA GLY A 131 16.15 0.25 22.04
C GLY A 131 14.90 0.42 21.21
N ARG A 132 14.60 -0.55 20.35
CA ARG A 132 13.35 -0.56 19.58
C ARG A 132 12.21 -0.28 20.56
N VAL A 133 11.47 0.78 20.31
CA VAL A 133 10.39 1.21 21.19
C VAL A 133 9.35 0.08 21.26
N LYS A 134 8.86 -0.24 22.47
CA LYS A 134 7.76 -1.20 22.62
C LYS A 134 6.47 -0.48 22.23
N GLY A 135 5.79 -1.00 21.21
CA GLY A 135 4.51 -0.48 20.74
C GLY A 135 3.36 -1.40 21.11
N THR A 136 2.19 -0.81 21.34
CA THR A 136 0.93 -1.56 21.28
C THR A 136 0.57 -1.75 19.82
N CYS A 137 0.37 -2.99 19.40
CA CYS A 137 0.13 -3.35 18.00
C CYS A 137 -1.20 -4.06 17.82
N PHE A 138 -1.85 -3.85 16.67
CA PHE A 138 -3.01 -4.60 16.22
C PHE A 138 -2.94 -4.79 14.70
N THR A 139 -3.65 -5.78 14.17
CA THR A 139 -3.69 -6.06 12.73
C THR A 139 -5.12 -6.03 12.24
N LEU A 140 -5.33 -5.28 11.17
CA LEU A 140 -6.61 -5.13 10.48
C LEU A 140 -6.56 -5.84 9.14
N LYS A 141 -7.68 -6.42 8.71
CA LYS A 141 -7.88 -6.80 7.31
C LYS A 141 -8.58 -5.66 6.61
N VAL A 142 -8.03 -5.27 5.47
CA VAL A 142 -8.49 -4.13 4.68
C VAL A 142 -8.83 -4.65 3.30
N PHE A 143 -10.03 -4.33 2.84
CA PHE A 143 -10.53 -4.63 1.51
C PHE A 143 -10.82 -3.33 0.79
N GLY A 144 -10.54 -3.26 -0.50
CA GLY A 144 -10.92 -2.13 -1.33
C GLY A 144 -11.43 -2.61 -2.67
N VAL A 145 -12.37 -1.87 -3.25
CA VAL A 145 -12.79 -2.05 -4.64
C VAL A 145 -12.31 -0.85 -5.43
N GLY A 146 -11.86 -1.11 -6.64
CA GLY A 146 -11.36 -0.09 -7.53
C GLY A 146 -11.56 -0.45 -8.99
N HIS A 147 -11.17 0.48 -9.84
CA HIS A 147 -11.13 0.28 -11.29
C HIS A 147 -9.87 0.90 -11.87
N ILE A 148 -9.65 0.60 -13.14
CA ILE A 148 -8.48 1.07 -13.87
C ILE A 148 -8.94 2.10 -14.90
N GLU A 149 -8.31 3.27 -14.87
CA GLU A 149 -8.55 4.33 -15.85
C GLU A 149 -7.32 4.55 -16.73
N ARG A 150 -7.54 4.66 -18.04
CA ARG A 150 -6.54 5.17 -18.98
C ARG A 150 -6.57 6.70 -18.95
N THR A 151 -5.40 7.31 -18.84
CA THR A 151 -5.28 8.77 -18.90
C THR A 151 -4.80 9.18 -20.30
N PHE A 152 -5.58 9.99 -21.01
CA PHE A 152 -5.20 10.58 -22.29
C PHE A 152 -4.29 11.79 -22.04
N GLY A 153 -2.99 11.55 -22.07
CA GLY A 153 -1.87 12.44 -21.71
C GLY A 153 -0.58 11.68 -22.03
N PRO A 154 0.56 11.80 -21.32
CA PRO A 154 1.53 10.72 -21.44
C PRO A 154 0.81 9.38 -21.16
N ASP A 155 0.73 8.52 -22.18
CA ASP A 155 -0.21 7.38 -22.20
C ASP A 155 0.10 6.46 -21.01
N SER A 156 -0.81 6.43 -20.05
CA SER A 156 -0.59 5.79 -18.76
C SER A 156 -1.88 5.25 -18.17
N VAL A 157 -1.70 4.25 -17.33
CA VAL A 157 -2.76 3.60 -16.58
C VAL A 157 -2.69 4.03 -15.12
N ARG A 158 -3.85 4.38 -14.56
CA ARG A 158 -4.03 4.70 -13.14
C ARG A 158 -4.99 3.72 -12.49
N VAL A 159 -4.69 3.36 -11.25
CA VAL A 159 -5.60 2.59 -10.39
C VAL A 159 -6.37 3.58 -9.52
N ILE A 160 -7.69 3.50 -9.55
CA ILE A 160 -8.60 4.30 -8.74
C ILE A 160 -9.21 3.39 -7.67
N VAL A 161 -9.18 3.84 -6.42
CA VAL A 161 -9.86 3.15 -5.30
C VAL A 161 -11.21 3.83 -5.08
N ASP A 162 -12.26 3.06 -5.33
CA ASP A 162 -13.66 3.48 -5.26
C ASP A 162 -14.16 3.43 -3.83
N SER A 163 -13.91 2.30 -3.15
CA SER A 163 -14.33 2.05 -1.77
C SER A 163 -13.27 1.29 -0.99
N LEU A 164 -13.33 1.43 0.33
CA LEU A 164 -12.46 0.76 1.29
C LEU A 164 -13.32 0.32 2.48
N GLU A 165 -13.11 -0.91 2.93
CA GLU A 165 -13.78 -1.51 4.09
C GLU A 165 -12.73 -2.15 5.00
N ILE A 166 -12.89 -1.98 6.32
CA ILE A 166 -12.10 -2.68 7.33
C ILE A 166 -12.99 -3.68 8.05
N VAL A 167 -12.46 -4.85 8.35
CA VAL A 167 -13.24 -5.87 9.06
C VAL A 167 -13.01 -5.76 10.57
N ASP A 168 -14.12 -5.80 11.33
CA ASP A 168 -14.19 -5.94 12.79
C ASP A 168 -13.66 -4.74 13.61
N ILE A 169 -13.93 -3.48 13.21
CA ILE A 169 -13.65 -2.31 14.08
C ILE A 169 -14.92 -1.80 14.75
N GLU A 170 -14.97 -1.93 16.07
CA GLU A 170 -15.96 -1.24 16.89
C GLU A 170 -15.30 -0.14 17.75
N PRO A 171 -15.99 0.99 17.99
CA PRO A 171 -17.31 1.36 17.46
C PRO A 171 -17.24 1.87 16.00
N ASN A 172 -18.36 1.82 15.25
CA ASN A 172 -18.43 2.22 13.84
C ASN A 172 -17.85 3.62 13.55
N GLY A 173 -17.97 4.55 14.51
CA GLY A 173 -17.37 5.89 14.36
C GLY A 173 -15.84 5.87 14.28
N LEU A 174 -15.17 4.93 14.94
CA LEU A 174 -13.72 4.73 14.85
C LEU A 174 -13.36 4.07 13.52
N GLU A 175 -14.13 3.09 13.09
CA GLU A 175 -13.99 2.42 11.79
C GLU A 175 -14.01 3.43 10.64
N SER A 176 -15.07 4.26 10.56
CA SER A 176 -15.19 5.27 9.50
C SER A 176 -14.03 6.27 9.47
N VAL A 177 -13.47 6.63 10.64
CA VAL A 177 -12.31 7.52 10.73
C VAL A 177 -11.06 6.82 10.18
N ILE A 178 -10.84 5.54 10.54
CA ILE A 178 -9.69 4.77 10.09
C ILE A 178 -9.81 4.47 8.59
N GLU A 179 -10.99 4.11 8.10
CA GLU A 179 -11.27 3.90 6.67
C GLU A 179 -10.98 5.15 5.86
N CYS A 180 -11.48 6.31 6.31
CA CYS A 180 -11.20 7.58 5.65
C CYS A 180 -9.69 7.88 5.63
N LEU A 181 -8.98 7.67 6.75
CA LEU A 181 -7.54 7.87 6.83
C LEU A 181 -6.78 6.93 5.89
N LEU A 182 -7.11 5.63 5.90
CA LEU A 182 -6.46 4.63 5.05
C LEU A 182 -6.76 4.88 3.57
N LEU A 183 -7.98 5.28 3.21
CA LEU A 183 -8.35 5.64 1.85
C LEU A 183 -7.53 6.83 1.35
N GLN A 184 -7.32 7.86 2.17
CA GLN A 184 -6.48 9.00 1.81
C GLN A 184 -5.02 8.59 1.62
N ILE A 185 -4.48 7.74 2.50
CA ILE A 185 -3.11 7.21 2.39
C ILE A 185 -2.98 6.39 1.09
N LEU A 186 -3.92 5.48 0.82
CA LEU A 186 -3.91 4.66 -0.40
C LEU A 186 -4.01 5.52 -1.66
N ARG A 187 -4.91 6.51 -1.68
CA ARG A 187 -5.01 7.45 -2.81
C ARG A 187 -3.73 8.24 -3.04
N ALA A 188 -3.08 8.71 -1.97
CA ALA A 188 -1.80 9.42 -2.07
C ALA A 188 -0.69 8.52 -2.62
N VAL A 189 -0.57 7.29 -2.11
CA VAL A 189 0.42 6.31 -2.58
C VAL A 189 0.15 5.94 -4.04
N LEU A 190 -1.11 5.71 -4.43
CA LEU A 190 -1.49 5.35 -5.79
C LEU A 190 -1.40 6.52 -6.78
N ALA A 191 -1.47 7.77 -6.33
CA ALA A 191 -1.28 8.92 -7.20
C ALA A 191 0.13 8.95 -7.83
N ASP A 192 1.11 8.40 -7.12
CA ASP A 192 2.51 8.26 -7.58
C ASP A 192 2.72 7.00 -8.44
N VAL A 193 1.77 6.06 -8.43
CA VAL A 193 1.82 4.84 -9.27
C VAL A 193 1.20 5.15 -10.63
N ARG A 194 2.05 5.50 -11.60
CA ARG A 194 1.68 5.58 -13.01
C ARG A 194 2.44 4.53 -13.77
N LEU A 195 1.71 3.67 -14.48
CA LEU A 195 2.31 2.71 -15.41
C LEU A 195 2.36 3.35 -16.80
N PRO A 196 3.53 3.81 -17.27
CA PRO A 196 3.65 4.35 -18.62
C PRO A 196 3.47 3.21 -19.63
N LEU A 197 2.48 3.32 -20.51
CA LEU A 197 2.18 2.26 -21.49
C LEU A 197 3.29 2.10 -22.54
N THR A 198 4.17 3.10 -22.66
CA THR A 198 5.36 3.04 -23.53
C THR A 198 6.40 1.98 -23.12
N THR A 199 6.29 1.40 -21.92
CA THR A 199 7.18 0.31 -21.47
C THR A 199 6.71 -1.08 -21.90
N LEU A 200 5.47 -1.22 -22.39
CA LEU A 200 4.96 -2.44 -22.99
C LEU A 200 5.47 -2.55 -24.44
N ARG A 201 6.75 -2.85 -24.60
CA ARG A 201 7.37 -3.13 -25.91
C ARG A 201 7.58 -4.63 -26.06
N ALA A 202 6.91 -5.23 -27.05
CA ALA A 202 7.21 -6.57 -27.50
C ALA A 202 8.31 -6.50 -28.58
N GLY A 203 9.58 -6.50 -28.15
CA GLY A 203 10.73 -6.44 -29.07
C GLY A 203 10.86 -5.09 -29.77
N ALA A 204 10.79 -5.09 -31.11
CA ALA A 204 10.98 -3.90 -31.96
C ALA A 204 9.71 -3.08 -32.21
N PHE A 205 8.53 -3.54 -31.74
CA PHE A 205 7.25 -2.92 -32.05
C PHE A 205 6.71 -2.09 -30.87
N SER A 206 6.09 -0.96 -31.20
CA SER A 206 5.42 -0.09 -30.24
C SER A 206 3.94 -0.41 -30.25
N LEU A 207 3.43 -1.09 -29.22
CA LEU A 207 1.99 -1.34 -29.10
C LEU A 207 1.26 -0.01 -28.95
N THR A 208 0.44 0.35 -29.95
CA THR A 208 -0.47 1.51 -29.84
C THR A 208 -1.83 1.01 -29.38
N ILE A 209 -2.18 1.25 -28.11
CA ILE A 209 -3.44 0.77 -27.54
C ILE A 209 -4.62 1.54 -28.14
N THR A 210 -5.47 0.81 -28.87
CA THR A 210 -6.71 1.30 -29.49
C THR A 210 -7.92 1.09 -28.58
N ARG A 211 -7.93 0.02 -27.77
CA ARG A 211 -9.00 -0.31 -26.82
C ARG A 211 -8.43 -0.92 -25.52
N GLY A 212 -9.05 -0.63 -24.38
CA GLY A 212 -8.58 -1.05 -23.05
C GLY A 212 -7.90 0.08 -22.25
N PRO A 213 -7.51 -0.19 -20.98
CA PRO A 213 -7.60 -1.48 -20.29
C PRO A 213 -9.04 -1.88 -19.93
N GLU A 214 -9.36 -3.16 -20.10
CA GLU A 214 -10.64 -3.76 -19.76
C GLU A 214 -10.41 -4.88 -18.73
N ILE A 215 -11.22 -4.93 -17.67
CA ILE A 215 -11.19 -6.02 -16.69
C ILE A 215 -12.41 -6.91 -16.91
N GLY A 216 -12.15 -8.18 -17.18
CA GLY A 216 -13.19 -9.20 -17.28
C GLY A 216 -12.60 -10.57 -17.54
N ASN A 217 -13.36 -11.61 -17.19
CA ASN A 217 -12.92 -13.00 -17.30
C ASN A 217 -11.57 -13.28 -16.61
N ASP A 218 -11.36 -12.69 -15.42
CA ASP A 218 -10.13 -12.89 -14.63
C ASP A 218 -8.85 -12.34 -15.31
N GLU A 219 -9.02 -11.40 -16.25
CA GLU A 219 -7.94 -10.83 -17.05
C GLU A 219 -8.07 -9.32 -17.19
N LEU A 220 -6.94 -8.63 -17.13
CA LEU A 220 -6.76 -7.24 -17.54
C LEU A 220 -6.26 -7.21 -18.98
N SER A 221 -7.11 -6.81 -19.92
CA SER A 221 -6.88 -6.87 -21.35
C SER A 221 -6.68 -5.50 -22.00
N ALA A 222 -5.85 -5.44 -23.03
CA ALA A 222 -5.71 -4.30 -23.94
C ALA A 222 -5.54 -4.77 -25.38
N PHE A 223 -6.03 -3.96 -26.32
CA PHE A 223 -6.01 -4.23 -27.75
C PHE A 223 -5.37 -3.05 -28.48
N GLY A 224 -4.65 -3.33 -29.55
CA GLY A 224 -3.88 -2.32 -30.24
C GLY A 224 -3.48 -2.69 -31.65
N ASN A 225 -2.80 -1.75 -32.29
CA ASN A 225 -2.13 -1.91 -33.57
C ASN A 225 -0.61 -1.79 -33.39
N LEU A 226 0.15 -2.33 -34.35
CA LEU A 226 1.62 -2.25 -34.38
C LEU A 226 2.16 -0.91 -34.90
#